data_AF-A0A2V6S3K8-F1
#
_entry.id   AF-A0A2V6S3K8-F1
#
_cell.length_a   1.000
_cell.length_b   1.000
_cell.length_c   1.000
_cell.angle_alpha   90.00
_cell.angle_beta   90.00
_cell.angle_gamma   90.00
#
_symmetry.space_group_name_H-M   'P 1'
#
loop_
_entity.id
_entity.type
_entity.pdbx_description
1 polymer ?
#
loop_
_entity_poly.entity_id
_entity_poly.type
_entity_poly.pdbx_seq_one_letter_code
_entity_poly.pdbx_strand_id
1 'polypeptide(L)'
;MIDRLIAAFPEAWRGVAELAAAPIAWLPRLQQILIGFFLDSASGWAVAAKCALLLFPVLLGVAAAWCTGLAVYTLPFRSGRIHFISTLLMAWWDAARAVWMFWVGMIRVGAVLVGWLVTLAHLAVKLVFGAARQLVTLPMAVTGRMTDHYFRPGVPWLAFVMLLFWCALEATIFTFTLMPTLSQVLADLAGSDQVPKATGALLWLFLLFLIMGSFACVQALVDAVKKREVKFIVQIVLVELFVMFFEVMFLYREMVDAITPWIVQQTGEKFHPGLAFTLGVATFGWVGIRGMTWFLFGQYGTPPLLAVISRQPMETPEGRPVKVTSEPAWWREPLADLKREIGWLHEKSDELLEYLGLPVLHLFAAALNFGMVLATARPVFNLPFKSLKEMMEAREALTATMHLQPRRQGNL
;
A
#
# COMPACT_ATOMS: atom_id res chain seq x y z
N MET A 1 36.63 20.83 25.94
CA MET A 1 37.21 19.72 26.76
C MET A 1 38.73 19.80 26.79
N ILE A 2 39.37 20.01 25.63
CA ILE A 2 40.82 20.31 25.53
C ILE A 2 41.18 21.60 26.28
N ASP A 3 40.35 22.66 26.22
CA ASP A 3 40.62 23.92 26.94
C ASP A 3 40.63 23.76 28.47
N ARG A 4 39.83 22.83 29.00
CA ARG A 4 39.85 22.49 30.44
C ARG A 4 41.12 21.73 30.83
N LEU A 5 41.66 20.93 29.91
CA LEU A 5 42.92 20.20 30.08
C LEU A 5 44.13 21.15 30.01
N ILE A 6 44.10 22.11 29.08
CA ILE A 6 45.14 23.16 28.97
C ILE A 6 45.13 24.08 30.19
N ALA A 7 43.95 24.44 30.71
CA ALA A 7 43.81 25.27 31.91
C ALA A 7 44.36 24.62 33.19
N ALA A 8 44.44 23.28 33.23
CA ALA A 8 44.98 22.51 34.35
C ALA A 8 46.52 22.52 34.40
N PHE A 9 47.21 22.96 33.33
CA PHE A 9 48.68 23.06 33.32
C PHE A 9 49.17 24.36 33.98
N PRO A 10 50.36 24.33 34.64
CA PRO A 10 51.02 25.52 35.18
C PRO A 10 51.25 26.58 34.09
N GLU A 11 51.20 27.87 34.44
CA GLU A 11 51.27 29.00 33.50
C GLU A 11 52.50 28.96 32.56
N ALA A 12 53.65 28.52 33.06
CA ALA A 12 54.88 28.37 32.27
C ALA A 12 54.78 27.32 31.14
N TRP A 13 53.90 26.33 31.27
CA TRP A 13 53.73 25.24 30.30
C TRP A 13 52.50 25.41 29.42
N ARG A 14 51.63 26.40 29.69
CA ARG A 14 50.41 26.65 28.91
C ARG A 14 50.69 26.97 27.45
N GLY A 15 51.68 27.83 27.16
CA GLY A 15 52.03 28.16 25.77
C GLY A 15 52.54 26.95 24.97
N VAL A 16 53.29 26.05 25.61
CA VAL A 16 53.77 24.81 24.99
C VAL A 16 52.61 23.81 24.84
N ALA A 17 51.71 23.73 25.81
CA ALA A 17 50.52 22.88 25.76
C ALA A 17 49.53 23.36 24.68
N GLU A 18 49.36 24.67 24.48
CA GLU A 18 48.56 25.26 23.41
C GLU A 18 49.18 24.97 22.03
N LEU A 19 50.49 25.19 21.88
CA LEU A 19 51.20 24.90 20.63
C LEU A 19 51.16 23.40 20.29
N ALA A 20 51.30 22.55 21.31
CA ALA A 20 51.17 21.10 21.17
C ALA A 20 49.74 20.71 20.83
N ALA A 21 48.71 21.30 21.41
CA ALA A 21 47.31 20.95 21.13
C ALA A 21 46.80 21.53 19.80
N ALA A 22 47.43 22.57 19.26
CA ALA A 22 46.98 23.31 18.07
C ALA A 22 46.63 22.43 16.84
N PRO A 23 47.39 21.37 16.49
CA PRO A 23 47.07 20.50 15.36
C PRO A 23 45.78 19.68 15.54
N ILE A 24 45.32 19.46 16.78
CA ILE A 24 44.13 18.63 17.08
C ILE A 24 42.97 19.45 17.66
N ALA A 25 43.23 20.60 18.28
CA ALA A 25 42.24 21.38 19.02
C ALA A 25 41.00 21.80 18.19
N TRP A 26 41.16 21.93 16.87
CA TRP A 26 40.07 22.29 15.96
C TRP A 26 39.19 21.10 15.53
N LEU A 27 39.67 19.84 15.66
CA LEU A 27 38.95 18.63 15.22
C LEU A 27 37.62 18.41 15.98
N PRO A 28 37.56 18.51 17.33
CA PRO A 28 36.30 18.34 18.06
C PRO A 28 35.26 19.42 17.72
N ARG A 29 35.71 20.65 17.46
CA ARG A 29 34.83 21.75 17.05
C ARG A 29 34.26 21.50 15.66
N LEU A 30 35.07 21.00 14.73
CA LEU A 30 34.61 20.61 13.40
C LEU A 30 33.58 19.46 13.48
N GLN A 31 33.80 18.47 14.34
CA GLN A 31 32.82 17.38 14.57
C GLN A 31 31.48 17.92 15.08
N GLN A 32 31.48 18.87 16.03
CA GLN A 32 30.25 19.48 16.55
C GLN A 32 29.48 20.26 15.47
N ILE A 33 30.19 21.02 14.62
CA ILE A 33 29.59 21.75 13.50
C ILE A 33 28.94 20.77 12.51
N LEU A 34 29.62 19.67 12.18
CA LEU A 34 29.10 18.64 11.29
C LEU A 34 27.85 17.97 11.87
N ILE A 35 27.89 17.56 13.15
CA ILE A 35 26.74 16.93 13.82
C ILE A 35 25.55 17.89 13.85
N GLY A 36 25.78 19.18 14.15
CA GLY A 36 24.76 20.22 14.08
C GLY A 36 24.14 20.33 12.67
N PHE A 37 24.97 20.31 11.62
CA PHE A 37 24.49 20.39 10.23
C PHE A 37 23.58 19.22 9.81
N PHE A 38 23.76 18.02 10.37
CA PHE A 38 22.90 16.85 10.13
C PHE A 38 21.60 16.89 10.94
N LEU A 39 21.65 17.38 12.18
CA LEU A 39 20.49 17.40 13.09
C LEU A 39 19.57 18.62 12.88
N ASP A 40 20.13 19.75 12.43
CA ASP A 40 19.41 21.02 12.29
C ASP A 40 18.73 21.11 10.91
N SER A 41 17.61 20.42 10.73
CA SER A 41 16.86 20.43 9.47
C SER A 41 15.35 20.34 9.66
N ALA A 42 14.63 21.22 8.96
CA ALA A 42 13.19 21.41 9.10
C ALA A 42 12.32 20.24 8.58
N SER A 43 12.88 19.28 7.83
CA SER A 43 12.12 18.15 7.27
C SER A 43 12.90 16.83 7.36
N GLY A 44 12.22 15.74 7.75
CA GLY A 44 12.82 14.41 7.87
C GLY A 44 13.40 13.88 6.56
N TRP A 45 12.84 14.28 5.41
CA TRP A 45 13.38 13.95 4.09
C TRP A 45 14.72 14.64 3.79
N ALA A 46 14.91 15.88 4.24
CA ALA A 46 16.19 16.57 4.08
C ALA A 46 17.28 15.91 4.94
N VAL A 47 16.94 15.44 6.14
CA VAL A 47 17.86 14.67 7.00
C VAL A 47 18.24 13.35 6.32
N ALA A 48 17.27 12.61 5.78
CA ALA A 48 17.53 11.35 5.08
C ALA A 48 18.46 11.55 3.86
N ALA A 49 18.24 12.60 3.05
CA ALA A 49 19.09 12.92 1.90
C ALA A 49 20.51 13.31 2.32
N LYS A 50 20.65 14.15 3.36
CA LYS A 50 21.96 14.51 3.93
C LYS A 50 22.70 13.26 4.41
N CYS A 51 22.04 12.40 5.18
CA CYS A 51 22.62 11.16 5.68
C CYS A 51 23.04 10.23 4.53
N ALA A 52 22.18 10.01 3.54
CA ALA A 52 22.50 9.13 2.42
C ALA A 52 23.69 9.63 1.57
N LEU A 53 23.80 10.94 1.33
CA LEU A 53 24.82 11.51 0.44
C LEU A 53 26.12 11.92 1.14
N LEU A 54 26.07 12.30 2.42
CA LEU A 54 27.20 12.96 3.08
C LEU A 54 27.77 12.18 4.26
N LEU A 55 27.07 11.20 4.82
CA LEU A 55 27.51 10.51 6.04
C LEU A 55 28.86 9.79 5.85
N PHE A 56 29.00 8.95 4.82
CA PHE A 56 30.25 8.22 4.57
C PHE A 56 31.41 9.13 4.15
N PRO A 57 31.23 10.11 3.23
CA PRO A 57 32.27 11.10 2.93
C PRO A 57 32.73 11.91 4.14
N VAL A 58 31.80 12.33 5.00
CA VAL A 58 32.12 13.10 6.21
C VAL A 58 32.86 12.25 7.23
N LEU A 59 32.48 10.99 7.43
CA LEU A 59 33.21 10.06 8.30
C LEU A 59 34.64 9.82 7.81
N LEU A 60 34.85 9.64 6.49
CA LEU A 60 36.18 9.54 5.91
C LEU A 60 36.98 10.82 6.17
N GLY A 61 36.39 12.00 5.94
CA GLY A 61 37.04 13.28 6.19
C GLY A 61 37.47 13.47 7.64
N VAL A 62 36.61 13.10 8.60
CA VAL A 62 36.92 13.13 10.03
C VAL A 62 38.05 12.15 10.36
N ALA A 63 37.98 10.91 9.88
CA ALA A 63 39.02 9.91 10.11
C ALA A 63 40.38 10.34 9.52
N ALA A 64 40.38 10.86 8.29
CA ALA A 64 41.57 11.40 7.63
C ALA A 64 42.16 12.58 8.41
N ALA A 65 41.32 13.51 8.88
CA ALA A 65 41.75 14.67 9.65
C ALA A 65 42.33 14.30 11.04
N TRP A 66 41.77 13.28 11.70
CA TRP A 66 42.38 12.71 12.92
C TRP A 66 43.72 12.02 12.63
N CYS A 67 43.81 11.24 11.55
CA CYS A 67 45.05 10.56 11.19
C CYS A 67 46.15 11.54 10.79
N THR A 68 45.83 12.63 10.09
CA THR A 68 46.79 13.68 9.76
C THR A 68 47.20 14.49 10.98
N GLY A 69 46.25 14.84 11.85
CA GLY A 69 46.53 15.49 13.12
C GLY A 69 47.48 14.68 13.99
N LEU A 70 47.25 13.37 14.11
CA LEU A 70 48.15 12.45 14.83
C LEU A 70 49.49 12.26 14.12
N ALA A 71 49.50 12.22 12.79
CA ALA A 71 50.73 12.10 12.01
C ALA A 71 51.70 13.25 12.28
N VAL A 72 51.20 14.47 12.49
CA VAL A 72 52.02 15.66 12.80
C VAL A 72 52.89 15.45 14.05
N TYR A 73 52.38 14.79 15.09
CA TYR A 73 53.17 14.48 16.30
C TYR A 73 54.23 13.41 16.08
N THR A 74 54.02 12.53 15.10
CA THR A 74 54.96 11.42 14.80
C THR A 74 56.03 11.82 13.78
N LEU A 75 55.83 12.90 13.01
CA LEU A 75 56.76 13.42 12.00
C LEU A 75 58.20 13.70 12.52
N PRO A 76 58.43 14.28 13.72
CA PRO A 76 59.77 14.57 14.19
C PRO A 76 60.61 13.29 14.40
N PHE A 77 59.95 12.20 14.78
CA PHE A 77 60.57 10.94 15.20
C PHE A 77 60.71 9.91 14.07
N ARG A 78 60.24 10.22 12.86
CA ARG A 78 60.21 9.28 11.72
C ARG A 78 61.38 9.46 10.75
N SER A 79 62.04 8.35 10.40
CA SER A 79 63.02 8.29 9.30
C SER A 79 62.31 8.28 7.94
N GLY A 80 62.71 9.15 7.00
CA GLY A 80 62.09 9.22 5.66
C GLY A 80 60.90 10.18 5.53
N ARG A 81 61.00 11.38 6.13
CA ARG A 81 59.92 12.40 6.21
C ARG A 81 59.31 12.76 4.85
N ILE A 82 60.14 12.91 3.81
CA ILE A 82 59.68 13.30 2.46
C ILE A 82 58.83 12.18 1.85
N HIS A 83 59.25 10.92 2.00
CA HIS A 83 58.50 9.78 1.51
C HIS A 83 57.15 9.67 2.21
N PHE A 84 57.14 9.81 3.54
CA PHE A 84 55.90 9.79 4.32
C PHE A 84 54.92 10.91 3.95
N ILE A 85 55.41 12.15 3.76
CA ILE A 85 54.58 13.28 3.31
C ILE A 85 54.01 13.01 1.91
N SER A 86 54.81 12.45 1.00
CA SER A 86 54.35 12.07 -0.34
C SER A 86 53.27 10.98 -0.29
N THR A 87 53.45 9.94 0.55
CA THR A 87 52.44 8.90 0.76
C THR A 87 51.16 9.45 1.39
N LEU A 88 51.27 10.39 2.33
CA LEU A 88 50.12 11.04 2.96
C LEU A 88 49.34 11.90 1.97
N LEU A 89 50.02 12.62 1.08
CA LEU A 89 49.40 13.40 0.01
C LEU A 89 48.69 12.49 -1.00
N MET A 90 49.32 11.36 -1.36
CA MET A 90 48.71 10.35 -2.24
C MET A 90 47.45 9.74 -1.59
N ALA A 91 47.46 9.49 -0.27
CA ALA A 91 46.29 9.00 0.45
C ALA A 91 45.12 10.01 0.46
N TRP A 92 45.41 11.31 0.56
CA TRP A 92 44.39 12.37 0.41
C TRP A 92 43.82 12.44 -1.01
N TRP A 93 44.66 12.25 -2.02
CA TRP A 93 44.22 12.16 -3.41
C TRP A 93 43.32 10.94 -3.63
N ASP A 94 43.70 9.79 -3.10
CA ASP A 94 42.90 8.55 -3.17
C ASP A 94 41.56 8.70 -2.44
N ALA A 95 41.55 9.38 -1.31
CA ALA A 95 40.33 9.71 -0.57
C ALA A 95 39.39 10.62 -1.37
N ALA A 96 39.92 11.66 -2.02
CA ALA A 96 39.13 12.53 -2.88
C ALA A 96 38.53 11.76 -4.06
N ARG A 97 39.31 10.87 -4.69
CA ARG A 97 38.82 9.97 -5.76
C ARG A 97 37.75 9.01 -5.25
N ALA A 98 37.91 8.45 -4.06
CA ALA A 98 36.93 7.55 -3.44
C ALA A 98 35.60 8.28 -3.14
N VAL A 99 35.67 9.51 -2.62
CA VAL A 99 34.48 10.36 -2.45
C VAL A 99 33.83 10.61 -3.80
N TRP A 100 34.58 11.01 -4.82
CA TRP A 100 34.00 11.23 -6.15
C TRP A 100 33.29 9.99 -6.72
N MET A 101 33.92 8.80 -6.61
CA MET A 101 33.31 7.54 -7.03
C MET A 101 32.03 7.21 -6.25
N PHE A 102 31.96 7.58 -4.98
CA PHE A 102 30.74 7.47 -4.18
C PHE A 102 29.59 8.30 -4.74
N TRP A 103 29.82 9.56 -5.08
CA TRP A 103 28.78 10.41 -5.67
C TRP A 103 28.33 9.89 -7.04
N VAL A 104 29.27 9.45 -7.88
CA VAL A 104 28.94 8.85 -9.20
C VAL A 104 28.14 7.55 -9.03
N GLY A 105 28.50 6.71 -8.05
CA GLY A 105 27.76 5.51 -7.69
C GLY A 105 26.32 5.83 -7.24
N MET A 106 26.15 6.83 -6.37
CA MET A 106 24.84 7.28 -5.91
C MET A 106 23.96 7.81 -7.04
N ILE A 107 24.51 8.58 -7.98
CA ILE A 107 23.77 9.06 -9.15
C ILE A 107 23.31 7.88 -10.03
N ARG A 108 24.18 6.88 -10.24
CA ARG A 108 23.83 5.68 -11.01
C ARG A 108 22.70 4.88 -10.35
N VAL A 109 22.78 4.70 -9.04
CA VAL A 109 21.70 4.06 -8.23
C VAL A 109 20.40 4.84 -8.36
N GLY A 110 20.45 6.17 -8.27
CA GLY A 110 19.28 7.03 -8.48
C GLY A 110 18.66 6.86 -9.87
N ALA A 111 19.47 6.84 -10.93
CA ALA A 111 19.00 6.62 -12.29
C ALA A 111 18.33 5.24 -12.47
N VAL A 112 18.90 4.19 -11.87
CA VAL A 112 18.33 2.84 -11.88
C VAL A 112 16.98 2.81 -11.15
N LEU A 113 16.89 3.40 -9.96
CA LEU A 113 15.64 3.49 -9.18
C LEU A 113 14.53 4.24 -9.94
N VAL A 114 14.86 5.34 -10.63
CA VAL A 114 13.90 6.05 -11.48
C VAL A 114 13.44 5.16 -12.64
N GLY A 115 14.36 4.45 -13.29
CA GLY A 115 14.01 3.47 -14.32
C GLY A 115 13.08 2.37 -13.80
N TRP A 116 13.27 1.93 -12.57
CA TRP A 116 12.39 0.95 -11.91
C TRP A 116 11.01 1.52 -11.61
N LEU A 117 10.93 2.75 -11.10
CA LEU A 117 9.64 3.41 -10.88
C LEU A 117 8.86 3.57 -12.19
N VAL A 118 9.55 3.90 -13.29
CA VAL A 118 8.93 4.02 -14.62
C VAL A 118 8.44 2.66 -15.13
N THR A 119 9.23 1.60 -15.01
CA THR A 119 8.83 0.26 -15.44
C THR A 119 7.69 -0.30 -14.59
N LEU A 120 7.76 -0.17 -13.26
CA LEU A 120 6.67 -0.52 -12.34
C LEU A 120 5.40 0.29 -12.60
N ALA A 121 5.52 1.59 -12.88
CA ALA A 121 4.38 2.42 -13.26
C ALA A 121 3.78 1.95 -14.60
N HIS A 122 4.60 1.65 -15.59
CA HIS A 122 4.14 1.11 -16.87
C HIS A 122 3.41 -0.21 -16.71
N LEU A 123 3.88 -1.07 -15.80
CA LEU A 123 3.26 -2.34 -15.47
C LEU A 123 1.96 -2.17 -14.69
N ALA A 124 1.94 -1.29 -13.70
CA ALA A 124 0.72 -0.93 -12.99
C ALA A 124 -0.33 -0.39 -13.96
N VAL A 125 0.06 0.46 -14.92
CA VAL A 125 -0.83 0.96 -15.97
C VAL A 125 -1.31 -0.18 -16.87
N LYS A 126 -0.43 -1.08 -17.34
CA LYS A 126 -0.84 -2.25 -18.14
C LYS A 126 -1.77 -3.18 -17.38
N LEU A 127 -1.51 -3.41 -16.10
CA LEU A 127 -2.31 -4.27 -15.24
C LEU A 127 -3.65 -3.64 -14.91
N VAL A 128 -3.70 -2.33 -14.62
CA VAL A 128 -4.93 -1.57 -14.41
C VAL A 128 -5.74 -1.49 -15.70
N PHE A 129 -5.11 -1.25 -16.86
CA PHE A 129 -5.80 -1.22 -18.14
C PHE A 129 -6.30 -2.61 -18.54
N GLY A 130 -5.51 -3.66 -18.28
CA GLY A 130 -5.91 -5.06 -18.41
C GLY A 130 -7.09 -5.38 -17.49
N ALA A 131 -7.01 -4.99 -16.22
CA ALA A 131 -8.06 -5.15 -15.22
C ALA A 131 -9.32 -4.33 -15.53
N ALA A 132 -9.20 -3.13 -16.09
CA ALA A 132 -10.31 -2.28 -16.49
C ALA A 132 -11.00 -2.83 -17.75
N ARG A 133 -10.22 -3.24 -18.76
CA ARG A 133 -10.73 -4.01 -19.91
C ARG A 133 -11.39 -5.30 -19.45
N GLN A 134 -10.88 -5.89 -18.37
CA GLN A 134 -11.44 -7.06 -17.73
C GLN A 134 -12.68 -6.74 -16.89
N LEU A 135 -12.81 -5.60 -16.24
CA LEU A 135 -14.04 -5.18 -15.55
C LEU A 135 -15.18 -4.94 -16.56
N VAL A 136 -14.81 -4.49 -17.76
CA VAL A 136 -15.72 -4.34 -18.91
C VAL A 136 -16.05 -5.69 -19.57
N THR A 137 -15.13 -6.67 -19.60
CA THR A 137 -15.34 -7.97 -20.28
C THR A 137 -15.68 -9.15 -19.35
N LEU A 138 -15.47 -9.04 -18.04
CA LEU A 138 -15.90 -9.97 -16.99
C LEU A 138 -17.41 -10.22 -17.00
N PRO A 139 -18.29 -9.20 -17.12
CA PRO A 139 -19.72 -9.44 -17.27
C PRO A 139 -20.08 -10.09 -18.63
N MET A 140 -19.15 -10.29 -19.55
CA MET A 140 -19.37 -11.07 -20.78
C MET A 140 -18.79 -12.49 -20.67
N ALA A 141 -17.61 -12.66 -20.08
CA ALA A 141 -16.90 -13.94 -20.01
C ALA A 141 -17.29 -14.84 -18.82
N VAL A 142 -17.60 -14.25 -17.66
CA VAL A 142 -18.16 -14.99 -16.51
C VAL A 142 -19.61 -15.39 -16.81
N THR A 143 -20.32 -14.54 -17.55
CA THR A 143 -21.68 -14.81 -18.04
C THR A 143 -21.71 -16.04 -18.95
N GLY A 144 -20.77 -16.24 -19.88
CA GLY A 144 -20.72 -17.46 -20.69
C GLY A 144 -20.53 -18.76 -19.88
N ARG A 145 -19.70 -18.75 -18.82
CA ARG A 145 -19.40 -19.97 -18.03
C ARG A 145 -20.43 -20.27 -16.93
N MET A 146 -21.06 -19.24 -16.37
CA MET A 146 -22.21 -19.40 -15.47
C MET A 146 -23.47 -19.80 -16.23
N THR A 147 -23.60 -19.37 -17.49
CA THR A 147 -24.72 -19.76 -18.36
C THR A 147 -24.73 -21.28 -18.61
N ASP A 148 -23.59 -21.91 -18.83
CA ASP A 148 -23.53 -23.36 -19.10
C ASP A 148 -23.80 -24.26 -17.87
N HIS A 149 -23.52 -23.79 -16.64
CA HIS A 149 -23.65 -24.59 -15.42
C HIS A 149 -24.93 -24.34 -14.63
N TYR A 150 -25.51 -23.13 -14.71
CA TYR A 150 -26.62 -22.71 -13.84
C TYR A 150 -27.87 -22.26 -14.58
N PHE A 151 -27.82 -21.98 -15.89
CA PHE A 151 -28.92 -21.31 -16.59
C PHE A 151 -29.34 -22.00 -17.89
N ARG A 152 -30.66 -22.01 -18.16
CA ARG A 152 -31.18 -22.34 -19.48
C ARG A 152 -30.72 -21.26 -20.49
N PRO A 153 -30.26 -21.61 -21.70
CA PRO A 153 -30.06 -20.64 -22.75
C PRO A 153 -31.42 -20.08 -23.16
N GLY A 154 -31.73 -18.86 -22.74
CA GLY A 154 -32.94 -18.15 -23.17
C GLY A 154 -33.63 -17.19 -22.19
N VAL A 155 -33.17 -17.01 -20.95
CA VAL A 155 -33.77 -16.01 -20.01
C VAL A 155 -32.70 -15.04 -19.48
N PRO A 156 -33.00 -13.72 -19.42
CA PRO A 156 -31.99 -12.67 -19.57
C PRO A 156 -31.26 -12.40 -18.26
N TRP A 157 -29.94 -12.63 -18.23
CA TRP A 157 -29.01 -12.09 -17.22
C TRP A 157 -29.26 -10.60 -16.91
N LEU A 158 -29.66 -9.85 -17.95
CA LEU A 158 -30.07 -8.45 -17.84
C LEU A 158 -31.22 -8.26 -16.84
N ALA A 159 -32.20 -9.17 -16.79
CA ALA A 159 -33.32 -9.08 -15.84
C ALA A 159 -32.88 -9.32 -14.39
N PHE A 160 -31.92 -10.22 -14.15
CA PHE A 160 -31.34 -10.41 -12.82
C PHE A 160 -30.55 -9.19 -12.34
N VAL A 161 -29.66 -8.65 -13.19
CA VAL A 161 -28.87 -7.45 -12.85
C VAL A 161 -29.77 -6.23 -12.69
N MET A 162 -30.78 -6.08 -13.55
CA MET A 162 -31.75 -4.98 -13.45
C MET A 162 -32.63 -5.11 -12.21
N LEU A 163 -33.04 -6.33 -11.83
CA LEU A 163 -33.77 -6.57 -10.57
C LEU A 163 -32.91 -6.21 -9.36
N LEU A 164 -31.64 -6.62 -9.33
CA LEU A 164 -30.72 -6.28 -8.24
C LEU A 164 -30.48 -4.77 -8.16
N PHE A 165 -30.25 -4.12 -9.31
CA PHE A 165 -30.12 -2.68 -9.42
C PHE A 165 -31.38 -1.97 -8.93
N TRP A 166 -32.57 -2.46 -9.32
CA TRP A 166 -33.84 -1.90 -8.87
C TRP A 166 -34.03 -2.06 -7.36
N CYS A 167 -33.72 -3.23 -6.80
CA CYS A 167 -33.78 -3.45 -5.35
C CYS A 167 -32.84 -2.50 -4.60
N ALA A 168 -31.63 -2.28 -5.13
CA ALA A 168 -30.68 -1.34 -4.54
C ALA A 168 -31.17 0.12 -4.64
N LEU A 169 -31.81 0.48 -5.75
CA LEU A 169 -32.41 1.80 -5.95
C LEU A 169 -33.57 2.02 -4.98
N GLU A 170 -34.49 1.06 -4.86
CA GLU A 170 -35.62 1.10 -3.94
C GLU A 170 -35.16 1.15 -2.47
N ALA A 171 -34.16 0.33 -2.09
CA ALA A 171 -33.53 0.39 -0.77
C ALA A 171 -32.92 1.77 -0.48
N THR A 172 -32.29 2.39 -1.48
CA THR A 172 -31.70 3.72 -1.35
C THR A 172 -32.78 4.78 -1.13
N ILE A 173 -33.85 4.78 -1.93
CA ILE A 173 -34.97 5.70 -1.77
C ILE A 173 -35.58 5.56 -0.38
N PHE A 174 -35.88 4.34 0.07
CA PHE A 174 -36.46 4.12 1.40
C PHE A 174 -35.52 4.46 2.53
N THR A 175 -34.21 4.25 2.36
CA THR A 175 -33.21 4.69 3.34
C THR A 175 -33.29 6.21 3.51
N PHE A 176 -33.37 6.97 2.41
CA PHE A 176 -33.49 8.42 2.47
C PHE A 176 -34.81 8.89 3.09
N THR A 177 -35.93 8.23 2.81
CA THR A 177 -37.23 8.62 3.38
C THR A 177 -37.38 8.22 4.84
N LEU A 178 -36.82 7.08 5.28
CA LEU A 178 -36.89 6.65 6.69
C LEU A 178 -35.81 7.26 7.57
N MET A 179 -34.74 7.82 7.02
CA MET A 179 -33.62 8.36 7.82
C MET A 179 -34.07 9.39 8.86
N PRO A 180 -34.95 10.38 8.55
CA PRO A 180 -35.40 11.36 9.54
C PRO A 180 -36.19 10.70 10.67
N THR A 181 -37.14 9.82 10.33
CA THR A 181 -38.00 9.11 11.29
C THR A 181 -37.20 8.19 12.21
N LEU A 182 -36.24 7.44 11.66
CA LEU A 182 -35.34 6.60 12.45
C LEU A 182 -34.40 7.42 13.33
N SER A 183 -33.89 8.55 12.84
CA SER A 183 -33.03 9.43 13.63
C SER A 183 -33.76 10.02 14.83
N GLN A 184 -35.05 10.35 14.69
CA GLN A 184 -35.90 10.83 15.78
C GLN A 184 -36.14 9.74 16.83
N VAL A 185 -36.55 8.54 16.41
CA VAL A 185 -36.78 7.41 17.35
C VAL A 185 -35.49 7.02 18.07
N LEU A 186 -34.36 7.00 17.36
CA LEU A 186 -33.07 6.71 17.97
C LEU A 186 -32.60 7.83 18.91
N ALA A 187 -32.84 9.10 18.56
CA ALA A 187 -32.53 10.23 19.43
C ALA A 187 -33.37 10.17 20.72
N ASP A 188 -34.67 9.87 20.61
CA ASP A 188 -35.58 9.74 21.76
C ASP A 188 -35.21 8.55 22.68
N LEU A 189 -34.72 7.45 22.10
CA LEU A 189 -34.34 6.25 22.86
C LEU A 189 -32.92 6.32 23.45
N ALA A 190 -31.99 6.98 22.76
CA ALA A 190 -30.58 7.08 23.16
C ALA A 190 -30.25 8.36 23.97
N GLY A 191 -31.13 9.37 23.93
CA GLY A 191 -30.92 10.65 24.59
C GLY A 191 -29.74 11.47 24.06
N SER A 192 -29.26 11.16 22.84
CA SER A 192 -28.10 11.81 22.23
C SER A 192 -28.38 12.20 20.77
N ASP A 193 -28.08 13.44 20.41
CA ASP A 193 -28.29 13.99 19.05
C ASP A 193 -27.32 13.44 17.98
N GLN A 194 -26.35 12.61 18.37
CA GLN A 194 -25.33 12.09 17.46
C GLN A 194 -25.68 10.67 17.01
N VAL A 195 -26.38 10.57 15.89
CA VAL A 195 -26.59 9.29 15.21
C VAL A 195 -25.28 8.86 14.53
N PRO A 196 -24.73 7.66 14.82
CA PRO A 196 -23.54 7.15 14.15
C PRO A 196 -23.73 7.09 12.63
N LYS A 197 -22.73 7.49 11.85
CA LYS A 197 -22.75 7.37 10.37
C LYS A 197 -23.00 5.94 9.88
N ALA A 198 -22.68 4.94 10.70
CA ALA A 198 -22.92 3.53 10.42
C ALA A 198 -24.41 3.14 10.43
N THR A 199 -25.29 3.90 11.12
CA THR A 199 -26.73 3.60 11.20
C THR A 199 -27.40 3.66 9.83
N GLY A 200 -27.03 4.63 8.98
CA GLY A 200 -27.55 4.72 7.61
C GLY A 200 -27.15 3.53 6.74
N ALA A 201 -25.91 3.05 6.86
CA ALA A 201 -25.44 1.88 6.12
C ALA A 201 -26.12 0.59 6.59
N LEU A 202 -26.34 0.44 7.90
CA LEU A 202 -27.05 -0.70 8.46
C LEU A 202 -28.52 -0.73 8.05
N LEU A 203 -29.19 0.43 8.09
CA LEU A 203 -30.57 0.59 7.60
C LEU A 203 -30.67 0.21 6.12
N TRP A 204 -29.74 0.70 5.29
CA TRP A 204 -29.72 0.40 3.86
C TRP A 204 -29.60 -1.11 3.59
N LEU A 205 -28.69 -1.79 4.30
CA LEU A 205 -28.55 -3.25 4.19
C LEU A 205 -29.82 -3.98 4.63
N PHE A 206 -30.40 -3.57 5.75
CA PHE A 206 -31.64 -4.16 6.26
C PHE A 206 -32.80 -4.02 5.26
N LEU A 207 -33.00 -2.82 4.72
CA LEU A 207 -34.03 -2.54 3.72
C LEU A 207 -33.79 -3.31 2.43
N LEU A 208 -32.53 -3.41 1.99
CA LEU A 208 -32.18 -4.20 0.80
C LEU A 208 -32.55 -5.68 0.97
N PHE A 209 -32.28 -6.27 2.13
CA PHE A 209 -32.69 -7.65 2.41
C PHE A 209 -34.21 -7.80 2.49
N LEU A 210 -34.91 -6.85 3.11
CA LEU A 210 -36.37 -6.85 3.20
C LEU A 210 -37.01 -6.81 1.80
N ILE A 211 -36.56 -5.90 0.93
CA ILE A 211 -37.07 -5.73 -0.43
C ILE A 211 -36.81 -6.98 -1.28
N MET A 212 -35.61 -7.56 -1.15
CA MET A 212 -35.22 -8.79 -1.83
C MET A 212 -36.06 -9.99 -1.36
N GLY A 213 -36.33 -10.07 -0.04
CA GLY A 213 -37.21 -11.07 0.55
C GLY A 213 -38.66 -10.97 0.05
N SER A 214 -39.17 -9.76 -0.14
CA SER A 214 -40.50 -9.54 -0.72
C SER A 214 -40.61 -10.07 -2.16
N PHE A 215 -39.61 -9.83 -3.02
CA PHE A 215 -39.60 -10.42 -4.36
C PHE A 215 -39.52 -11.97 -4.34
N ALA A 216 -38.77 -12.54 -3.40
CA ALA A 216 -38.72 -13.98 -3.19
C ALA A 216 -40.09 -14.58 -2.80
N CYS A 217 -40.89 -13.87 -2.00
CA CYS A 217 -42.24 -14.29 -1.61
C CYS A 217 -43.20 -14.27 -2.81
N VAL A 218 -43.16 -13.22 -3.65
CA VAL A 218 -43.95 -13.15 -4.90
C VAL A 218 -43.58 -14.29 -5.85
N GLN A 219 -42.30 -14.63 -5.96
CA GLN A 219 -41.84 -15.76 -6.78
C GLN A 219 -42.34 -17.10 -6.20
N ALA A 220 -42.24 -17.31 -4.89
CA ALA A 220 -42.76 -18.49 -4.23
C ALA A 220 -44.28 -18.64 -4.43
N LEU A 221 -45.04 -17.54 -4.41
CA LEU A 221 -46.47 -17.53 -4.70
C LEU A 221 -46.77 -18.00 -6.12
N VAL A 222 -46.03 -17.48 -7.09
CA VAL A 222 -46.17 -17.85 -8.51
C VAL A 222 -45.84 -19.32 -8.73
N ASP A 223 -44.80 -19.82 -8.07
CA ASP A 223 -44.39 -21.22 -8.18
C ASP A 223 -45.40 -22.16 -7.49
N ALA A 224 -45.99 -21.75 -6.36
CA ALA A 224 -47.08 -22.48 -5.71
C ALA A 224 -48.37 -22.51 -6.56
N VAL A 225 -48.69 -21.40 -7.22
CA VAL A 225 -49.82 -21.32 -8.17
C VAL A 225 -49.60 -22.25 -9.36
N LYS A 226 -48.39 -22.27 -9.93
CA LYS A 226 -48.03 -23.18 -11.03
C LYS A 226 -48.14 -24.66 -10.63
N LYS A 227 -47.71 -25.00 -9.41
CA LYS A 227 -47.78 -26.38 -8.87
C LYS A 227 -49.19 -26.78 -8.39
N ARG A 228 -50.17 -25.86 -8.39
CA ARG A 228 -51.57 -26.07 -7.95
C ARG A 228 -51.70 -26.63 -6.52
N GLU A 229 -50.75 -26.33 -5.64
CA GLU A 229 -50.80 -26.79 -4.25
C GLU A 229 -51.53 -25.77 -3.37
N VAL A 230 -52.86 -25.90 -3.27
CA VAL A 230 -53.75 -24.92 -2.63
C VAL A 230 -53.37 -24.61 -1.18
N LYS A 231 -52.89 -25.60 -0.43
CA LYS A 231 -52.43 -25.43 0.97
C LYS A 231 -51.23 -24.47 1.06
N PHE A 232 -50.26 -24.59 0.15
CA PHE A 232 -49.08 -23.74 0.12
C PHE A 232 -49.41 -22.34 -0.39
N ILE A 233 -50.34 -22.21 -1.35
CA ILE A 233 -50.81 -20.90 -1.83
C ILE A 233 -51.40 -20.10 -0.67
N VAL A 234 -52.29 -20.69 0.14
CA VAL A 234 -52.92 -19.98 1.27
C VAL A 234 -51.86 -19.52 2.30
N GLN A 235 -50.86 -20.35 2.59
CA GLN A 235 -49.80 -20.00 3.52
C GLN A 235 -48.94 -18.84 3.00
N ILE A 236 -48.54 -18.87 1.72
CA ILE A 236 -47.69 -17.84 1.12
C ILE A 236 -48.46 -16.52 0.98
N VAL A 237 -49.74 -16.56 0.60
CA VAL A 237 -50.60 -15.36 0.55
C VAL A 237 -50.72 -14.71 1.93
N LEU A 238 -50.83 -15.50 3.00
CA LEU A 238 -50.90 -14.97 4.36
C LEU A 238 -49.59 -14.29 4.78
N VAL A 239 -48.44 -14.86 4.42
CA VAL A 239 -47.11 -14.24 4.64
C VAL A 239 -46.98 -12.96 3.82
N GLU A 240 -47.37 -12.99 2.54
CA GLU A 240 -47.32 -11.82 1.65
C GLU A 240 -48.18 -10.67 2.18
N LEU A 241 -49.38 -10.96 2.70
CA LEU A 241 -50.27 -9.95 3.28
C LEU A 241 -49.65 -9.32 4.54
N PHE A 242 -48.95 -10.11 5.35
CA PHE A 242 -48.21 -9.61 6.50
C PHE A 242 -47.03 -8.71 6.09
N VAL A 243 -46.24 -9.11 5.09
CA VAL A 243 -45.14 -8.29 4.54
C VAL A 243 -45.69 -7.00 3.94
N MET A 244 -46.77 -7.09 3.16
CA MET A 244 -47.48 -5.95 2.60
C MET A 244 -47.93 -4.98 3.68
N PHE A 245 -48.53 -5.46 4.78
CA PHE A 245 -48.93 -4.61 5.89
C PHE A 245 -47.74 -3.83 6.48
N PHE A 246 -46.61 -4.51 6.68
CA PHE A 246 -45.40 -3.88 7.20
C PHE A 246 -44.82 -2.84 6.21
N GLU A 247 -44.64 -3.21 4.95
CA GLU A 247 -44.07 -2.32 3.93
C GLU A 247 -44.98 -1.11 3.66
N VAL A 248 -46.30 -1.30 3.65
CA VAL A 248 -47.24 -0.19 3.45
C VAL A 248 -47.23 0.76 4.64
N MET A 249 -47.26 0.23 5.86
CA MET A 249 -47.36 1.05 7.06
C MET A 249 -46.07 1.80 7.41
N PHE A 250 -44.90 1.19 7.16
CA PHE A 250 -43.59 1.75 7.53
C PHE A 250 -42.79 2.33 6.38
N LEU A 251 -42.92 1.83 5.14
CA LEU A 251 -42.10 2.29 4.01
C LEU A 251 -42.89 3.21 3.07
N TYR A 252 -43.96 2.68 2.49
CA TYR A 252 -44.71 3.40 1.47
C TYR A 252 -45.50 4.56 2.05
N ARG A 253 -45.99 4.46 3.29
CA ARG A 253 -46.59 5.60 3.98
C ARG A 253 -45.61 6.76 4.13
N GLU A 254 -44.41 6.52 4.66
CA GLU A 254 -43.39 7.57 4.83
C GLU A 254 -42.96 8.16 3.48
N MET A 255 -42.90 7.33 2.44
CA MET A 255 -42.66 7.81 1.07
C MET A 255 -43.80 8.72 0.57
N VAL A 256 -45.06 8.34 0.79
CA VAL A 256 -46.23 9.16 0.43
C VAL A 256 -46.25 10.45 1.24
N ASP A 257 -45.97 10.40 2.53
CA ASP A 257 -45.93 11.57 3.41
C ASP A 257 -44.79 12.53 3.00
N ALA A 258 -43.64 11.99 2.54
CA ALA A 258 -42.54 12.81 2.00
C ALA A 258 -42.89 13.49 0.66
N ILE A 259 -43.71 12.85 -0.18
CA ILE A 259 -44.13 13.39 -1.50
C ILE A 259 -45.38 14.28 -1.38
N THR A 260 -46.18 14.12 -0.33
CA THR A 260 -47.45 14.84 -0.13
C THR A 260 -47.32 16.37 -0.23
N PRO A 261 -46.31 17.04 0.36
CA PRO A 261 -46.14 18.49 0.23
C PRO A 261 -46.02 18.96 -1.22
N TRP A 262 -45.37 18.17 -2.08
CA TRP A 262 -45.25 18.47 -3.51
C TRP A 262 -46.59 18.32 -4.24
N ILE A 263 -47.40 17.31 -3.87
CA ILE A 263 -48.74 17.09 -4.46
C ILE A 263 -49.70 18.22 -4.07
N VAL A 264 -49.66 18.67 -2.81
CA VAL A 264 -50.51 19.76 -2.30
C VAL A 264 -50.18 21.08 -2.99
N GLN A 265 -48.91 21.35 -3.31
CA GLN A 265 -48.50 22.53 -4.09
C GLN A 265 -49.06 22.54 -5.51
N GLN A 266 -49.26 21.37 -6.14
CA GLN A 266 -49.80 21.28 -7.49
C GLN A 266 -51.34 21.24 -7.56
N THR A 267 -51.99 20.74 -6.51
CA THR A 267 -53.45 20.46 -6.52
C THR A 267 -54.28 21.56 -5.81
N GLY A 268 -53.61 22.56 -5.22
CA GLY A 268 -54.23 23.69 -4.53
C GLY A 268 -54.61 23.37 -3.08
N GLU A 269 -54.64 24.41 -2.23
CA GLU A 269 -54.76 24.41 -0.75
C GLU A 269 -55.98 23.68 -0.14
N LYS A 270 -56.80 22.97 -0.92
CA LYS A 270 -58.01 22.29 -0.43
C LYS A 270 -57.87 20.77 -0.25
N PHE A 271 -56.73 20.19 -0.59
CA PHE A 271 -56.48 18.75 -0.42
C PHE A 271 -55.76 18.49 0.91
N HIS A 272 -56.52 18.14 1.94
CA HIS A 272 -55.98 17.55 3.17
C HIS A 272 -56.14 16.03 3.07
N PRO A 273 -55.11 15.28 2.64
CA PRO A 273 -55.20 13.83 2.56
C PRO A 273 -55.39 13.27 3.97
N GLY A 274 -56.56 12.71 4.27
CA GLY A 274 -56.80 11.97 5.51
C GLY A 274 -55.95 10.68 5.54
N LEU A 275 -55.75 10.12 6.74
CA LEU A 275 -54.95 8.90 6.95
C LEU A 275 -55.40 7.71 6.08
N ALA A 276 -56.71 7.57 5.83
CA ALA A 276 -57.23 6.53 4.93
C ALA A 276 -56.83 6.76 3.45
N PHE A 277 -56.72 8.01 3.03
CA PHE A 277 -56.30 8.36 1.67
C PHE A 277 -54.80 8.10 1.48
N THR A 278 -53.95 8.47 2.46
CA THR A 278 -52.51 8.18 2.39
C THR A 278 -52.23 6.69 2.41
N LEU A 279 -52.92 5.91 3.24
CA LEU A 279 -52.84 4.44 3.25
C LEU A 279 -53.33 3.82 1.94
N GLY A 280 -54.41 4.35 1.36
CA GLY A 280 -54.91 3.90 0.07
C GLY A 280 -53.86 4.11 -1.03
N VAL A 281 -53.31 5.31 -1.14
CA VAL A 281 -52.27 5.64 -2.12
C VAL A 281 -51.00 4.82 -1.88
N ALA A 282 -50.58 4.63 -0.62
CA ALA A 282 -49.44 3.79 -0.27
C ALA A 282 -49.65 2.33 -0.68
N THR A 283 -50.86 1.80 -0.49
CA THR A 283 -51.24 0.44 -0.88
C THR A 283 -51.23 0.26 -2.40
N PHE A 284 -51.84 1.20 -3.15
CA PHE A 284 -51.81 1.16 -4.61
C PHE A 284 -50.41 1.37 -5.18
N GLY A 285 -49.61 2.24 -4.56
CA GLY A 285 -48.20 2.45 -4.89
C GLY A 285 -47.39 1.18 -4.68
N TRP A 286 -47.60 0.47 -3.57
CA TRP A 286 -46.96 -0.81 -3.28
C TRP A 286 -47.31 -1.87 -4.32
N VAL A 287 -48.61 -2.09 -4.55
CA VAL A 287 -49.07 -3.07 -5.56
C VAL A 287 -48.56 -2.71 -6.96
N GLY A 288 -48.58 -1.42 -7.31
CA GLY A 288 -48.15 -0.92 -8.61
C GLY A 288 -46.66 -1.10 -8.85
N ILE A 289 -45.82 -0.64 -7.92
CA ILE A 289 -44.35 -0.75 -8.03
C ILE A 289 -43.94 -2.22 -7.98
N ARG A 290 -44.46 -3.01 -7.02
CA ARG A 290 -44.13 -4.43 -6.92
C ARG A 290 -44.62 -5.25 -8.12
N GLY A 291 -45.86 -5.04 -8.56
CA GLY A 291 -46.41 -5.71 -9.73
C GLY A 291 -45.65 -5.38 -11.01
N MET A 292 -45.30 -4.10 -11.21
CA MET A 292 -44.51 -3.65 -12.35
C MET A 292 -43.09 -4.23 -12.34
N THR A 293 -42.38 -4.12 -11.21
CA THR A 293 -41.00 -4.63 -11.10
C THR A 293 -40.97 -6.15 -11.20
N TRP A 294 -41.98 -6.84 -10.65
CA TRP A 294 -42.10 -8.28 -10.83
C TRP A 294 -42.35 -8.67 -12.29
N PHE A 295 -43.25 -7.98 -12.98
CA PHE A 295 -43.54 -8.26 -14.39
C PHE A 295 -42.35 -7.95 -15.32
N LEU A 296 -41.68 -6.80 -15.11
CA LEU A 296 -40.56 -6.38 -15.96
C LEU A 296 -39.30 -7.21 -15.72
N PHE A 297 -39.00 -7.53 -14.45
CA PHE A 297 -37.72 -8.11 -14.06
C PHE A 297 -37.86 -9.33 -13.15
N GLY A 298 -38.78 -9.33 -12.19
CA GLY A 298 -38.93 -10.39 -11.19
C GLY A 298 -39.25 -11.76 -11.75
N GLN A 299 -40.14 -11.89 -12.74
CA GLN A 299 -40.50 -13.19 -13.33
C GLN A 299 -39.30 -13.94 -13.96
N TYR A 300 -38.27 -13.19 -14.36
CA TYR A 300 -37.06 -13.72 -14.99
C TYR A 300 -35.83 -13.68 -14.07
N GLY A 301 -35.77 -12.73 -13.13
CA GLY A 301 -34.62 -12.47 -12.27
C GLY A 301 -34.68 -13.12 -10.89
N THR A 302 -35.87 -13.44 -10.37
CA THR A 302 -36.02 -14.01 -9.01
C THR A 302 -35.61 -15.48 -8.89
N PRO A 303 -35.86 -16.37 -9.88
CA PRO A 303 -35.35 -17.74 -9.83
C PRO A 303 -33.80 -17.83 -9.77
N PRO A 304 -33.03 -17.07 -10.59
CA PRO A 304 -31.58 -16.93 -10.42
C PRO A 304 -31.16 -16.46 -9.04
N LEU A 305 -31.87 -15.48 -8.47
CA LEU A 305 -31.58 -14.92 -7.16
C LEU A 305 -31.73 -15.98 -6.06
N LEU A 306 -32.80 -16.77 -6.12
CA LEU A 306 -33.01 -17.88 -5.20
C LEU A 306 -31.96 -18.99 -5.35
N ALA A 307 -31.54 -19.33 -6.58
CA ALA A 307 -30.49 -20.33 -6.84
C ALA A 307 -29.11 -19.90 -6.30
N VAL A 308 -28.78 -18.61 -6.41
CA VAL A 308 -27.53 -18.04 -5.86
C VAL A 308 -27.57 -18.03 -4.33
N ILE A 309 -28.70 -17.64 -3.73
CA ILE A 309 -28.87 -17.61 -2.26
C ILE A 309 -28.84 -19.03 -1.69
N SER A 310 -29.51 -19.99 -2.34
CA SER A 310 -29.58 -21.38 -1.88
C SER A 310 -28.31 -22.18 -2.21
N ARG A 311 -27.40 -21.63 -3.04
CA ARG A 311 -26.24 -22.33 -3.62
C ARG A 311 -26.59 -23.66 -4.28
N GLN A 312 -27.84 -23.82 -4.74
CA GLN A 312 -28.28 -25.01 -5.44
C GLN A 312 -28.35 -24.72 -6.94
N PRO A 313 -27.73 -25.57 -7.79
CA PRO A 313 -27.90 -25.46 -9.23
C PRO A 313 -29.38 -25.64 -9.56
N MET A 314 -29.90 -24.82 -10.48
CA MET A 314 -31.28 -24.92 -10.96
C MET A 314 -31.55 -26.37 -11.39
N GLU A 315 -32.66 -26.96 -10.92
CA GLU A 315 -33.04 -28.33 -11.28
C GLU A 315 -33.04 -28.48 -12.80
N THR A 316 -32.08 -29.27 -13.27
CA THR A 316 -31.92 -29.58 -14.69
C THR A 316 -32.98 -30.60 -15.05
N PRO A 317 -33.86 -30.37 -16.04
CA PRO A 317 -34.62 -31.47 -16.62
C PRO A 317 -33.60 -32.45 -17.21
N GLU A 318 -33.68 -33.70 -16.78
CA GLU A 318 -32.72 -34.78 -17.03
C GLU A 318 -32.05 -34.73 -18.42
N GLY A 319 -30.71 -34.89 -18.45
CA GLY A 319 -30.04 -35.44 -19.63
C GLY A 319 -28.99 -34.59 -20.34
N ARG A 320 -28.17 -33.75 -19.66
CA ARG A 320 -26.95 -33.24 -20.33
C ARG A 320 -25.74 -33.19 -19.39
N PRO A 321 -24.59 -33.79 -19.77
CA PRO A 321 -23.43 -33.91 -18.89
C PRO A 321 -22.72 -32.58 -18.71
N VAL A 322 -22.37 -32.31 -17.45
CA VAL A 322 -21.56 -31.18 -17.02
C VAL A 322 -20.13 -31.30 -17.55
N LYS A 323 -19.72 -30.34 -18.39
CA LYS A 323 -18.37 -30.25 -18.94
C LYS A 323 -17.47 -29.52 -17.95
N VAL A 324 -16.72 -30.27 -17.14
CA VAL A 324 -15.66 -29.71 -16.28
C VAL A 324 -14.58 -29.13 -17.19
N THR A 325 -14.49 -27.80 -17.25
CA THR A 325 -13.50 -27.10 -18.07
C THR A 325 -12.32 -26.70 -17.18
N SER A 326 -11.12 -27.04 -17.66
CA SER A 326 -9.79 -26.83 -17.07
C SER A 326 -9.55 -25.40 -16.57
N GLU A 327 -8.66 -25.25 -15.59
CA GLU A 327 -8.17 -23.96 -15.09
C GLU A 327 -7.83 -23.00 -16.24
N PRO A 328 -8.22 -21.73 -16.14
CA PRO A 328 -8.40 -20.96 -17.34
C PRO A 328 -7.08 -20.29 -17.77
N ALA A 329 -6.68 -20.52 -19.01
CA ALA A 329 -5.36 -20.18 -19.58
C ALA A 329 -4.94 -18.69 -19.50
N TRP A 330 -5.87 -17.79 -19.20
CA TRP A 330 -5.69 -16.33 -19.23
C TRP A 330 -5.01 -15.73 -17.99
N TRP A 331 -4.95 -16.44 -16.85
CA TRP A 331 -4.13 -16.02 -15.70
C TRP A 331 -2.66 -16.40 -15.87
N ARG A 332 -2.34 -17.34 -16.77
CA ARG A 332 -0.96 -17.81 -16.93
C ARG A 332 -0.06 -16.75 -17.56
N GLU A 333 -0.55 -15.98 -18.54
CA GLU A 333 0.25 -14.94 -19.20
C GLU A 333 0.64 -13.79 -18.26
N PRO A 334 -0.30 -13.13 -17.53
CA PRO A 334 0.07 -12.05 -16.61
C PRO A 334 0.93 -12.54 -15.44
N LEU A 335 0.64 -13.75 -14.94
CA LEU A 335 1.41 -14.34 -13.84
C LEU A 335 2.81 -14.74 -14.29
N ALA A 336 2.97 -15.19 -15.54
CA ALA A 336 4.27 -15.48 -16.13
C ALA A 336 5.07 -14.19 -16.40
N ASP A 337 4.42 -13.13 -16.89
CA ASP A 337 5.06 -11.82 -17.08
C ASP A 337 5.52 -11.23 -15.73
N LEU A 338 4.66 -11.29 -14.70
CA LEU A 338 5.01 -10.87 -13.34
C LEU A 338 6.17 -11.69 -12.77
N LYS A 339 6.14 -13.03 -12.94
CA LYS A 339 7.21 -13.91 -12.45
C LYS A 339 8.53 -13.65 -13.18
N ARG A 340 8.48 -13.37 -14.49
CA ARG A 340 9.65 -12.98 -15.30
C ARG A 340 10.23 -11.65 -14.82
N GLU A 341 9.38 -10.69 -14.48
CA GLU A 341 9.82 -9.40 -13.95
C GLU A 341 10.37 -9.48 -12.53
N ILE A 342 9.77 -10.30 -11.66
CA ILE A 342 10.34 -10.57 -10.33
C ILE A 342 11.72 -11.22 -10.46
N GLY A 343 11.88 -12.17 -11.39
CA GLY A 343 13.18 -12.79 -11.68
C GLY A 343 14.22 -11.77 -12.18
N TRP A 344 13.83 -10.91 -13.13
CA TRP A 344 14.67 -9.82 -13.62
C TRP A 344 15.03 -8.82 -12.50
N LEU A 345 14.09 -8.53 -11.60
CA LEU A 345 14.30 -7.61 -10.48
C LEU A 345 15.31 -8.18 -9.49
N HIS A 346 15.30 -9.50 -9.28
CA HIS A 346 16.28 -10.18 -8.43
C HIS A 346 17.70 -10.08 -9.03
N GLU A 347 17.85 -10.41 -10.32
CA GLU A 347 19.13 -10.33 -11.02
C GLU A 347 19.70 -8.90 -11.06
N LYS A 348 18.83 -7.90 -11.24
CA LYS A 348 19.24 -6.49 -11.18
C LYS A 348 19.45 -5.96 -9.76
N SER A 349 18.85 -6.58 -8.73
CA SER A 349 19.13 -6.24 -7.34
C SER A 349 20.55 -6.62 -6.92
N ASP A 350 21.08 -7.73 -7.44
CA ASP A 350 22.47 -8.15 -7.23
C ASP A 350 23.45 -7.17 -7.89
N GLU A 351 23.17 -6.72 -9.12
CA GLU A 351 23.94 -5.63 -9.75
C GLU A 351 23.87 -4.32 -8.95
N LEU A 352 22.71 -4.01 -8.36
CA LEU A 352 22.51 -2.80 -7.55
C LEU A 352 23.32 -2.86 -6.25
N LEU A 353 23.35 -4.02 -5.60
CA LEU A 353 24.20 -4.27 -4.44
C LEU A 353 25.67 -4.08 -4.78
N GLU A 354 26.11 -4.48 -5.97
CA GLU A 354 27.47 -4.26 -6.43
C GLU A 354 27.75 -2.76 -6.70
N TYR A 355 26.83 -2.06 -7.38
CA TYR A 355 26.96 -0.62 -7.65
C TYR A 355 26.90 0.26 -6.40
N LEU A 356 26.17 -0.15 -5.37
CA LEU A 356 26.09 0.56 -4.09
C LEU A 356 27.22 0.15 -3.14
N GLY A 357 27.60 -1.13 -3.17
CA GLY A 357 28.63 -1.71 -2.32
C GLY A 357 30.03 -1.20 -2.65
N LEU A 358 30.41 -1.21 -3.93
CA LEU A 358 31.76 -0.82 -4.38
C LEU A 358 32.18 0.60 -3.93
N PRO A 359 31.35 1.65 -4.12
CA PRO A 359 31.73 3.00 -3.71
C PRO A 359 31.85 3.20 -2.20
N VAL A 360 30.95 2.58 -1.41
CA VAL A 360 31.04 2.58 0.06
C VAL A 360 32.32 1.87 0.51
N LEU A 361 32.68 0.79 -0.15
CA LEU A 361 33.91 0.03 0.13
C LEU A 361 35.18 0.83 -0.16
N HIS A 362 35.21 1.62 -1.24
CA HIS A 362 36.32 2.52 -1.53
C HIS A 362 36.54 3.56 -0.43
N LEU A 363 35.46 4.11 0.14
CA LEU A 363 35.53 5.05 1.27
C LEU A 363 36.12 4.38 2.51
N PHE A 364 35.67 3.17 2.85
CA PHE A 364 36.21 2.42 3.99
C PHE A 364 37.68 2.03 3.79
N ALA A 365 38.05 1.56 2.60
CA ALA A 365 39.44 1.23 2.29
C ALA A 365 40.36 2.45 2.30
N ALA A 366 39.89 3.61 1.85
CA ALA A 366 40.61 4.87 1.99
C ALA A 366 40.81 5.26 3.48
N ALA A 367 39.79 5.09 4.32
CA ALA A 367 39.89 5.35 5.76
C ALA A 367 40.90 4.42 6.44
N LEU A 368 40.86 3.13 6.11
CA LEU A 368 41.82 2.14 6.60
C LEU A 368 43.25 2.42 6.11
N ASN A 369 43.41 2.87 4.87
CA ASN A 369 44.70 3.30 4.35
C ASN A 369 45.29 4.47 5.15
N PHE A 370 44.48 5.44 5.59
CA PHE A 370 44.97 6.50 6.49
C PHE A 370 45.47 5.95 7.84
N GLY A 371 44.73 5.02 8.44
CA GLY A 371 45.14 4.36 9.68
C GLY A 371 46.44 3.55 9.51
N MET A 372 46.57 2.84 8.40
CA MET A 372 47.76 2.05 8.10
C MET A 372 48.98 2.89 7.71
N VAL A 373 48.79 3.99 6.98
CA VAL A 373 49.85 4.97 6.72
C VAL A 373 50.32 5.60 8.04
N LEU A 374 49.42 5.90 8.97
CA LEU A 374 49.78 6.36 10.30
C LEU A 374 50.60 5.32 11.08
N ALA A 375 50.16 4.06 11.14
CA ALA A 375 50.83 3.01 11.92
C ALA A 375 52.12 2.47 11.29
N THR A 376 52.12 2.21 9.97
CA THR A 376 53.16 1.45 9.27
C THR A 376 53.88 2.21 8.16
N ALA A 377 53.48 3.48 7.89
CA ALA A 377 54.00 4.32 6.80
C ALA A 377 53.78 3.74 5.38
N ARG A 378 52.95 2.71 5.23
CA ARG A 378 52.59 2.11 3.94
C ARG A 378 51.07 1.93 3.83
N PRO A 379 50.46 2.25 2.67
CA PRO A 379 49.07 1.89 2.41
C PRO A 379 48.97 0.39 2.18
N VAL A 380 47.83 -0.21 2.53
CA VAL A 380 47.61 -1.65 2.39
C VAL A 380 46.74 -1.98 1.18
N PHE A 381 45.85 -1.07 0.79
CA PHE A 381 44.96 -1.24 -0.34
C PHE A 381 45.34 -0.32 -1.50
N ASN A 382 45.43 -0.87 -2.71
CA ASN A 382 45.56 -0.09 -3.94
C ASN A 382 44.16 0.22 -4.49
N LEU A 383 43.78 1.49 -4.50
CA LEU A 383 42.50 1.96 -5.05
C LEU A 383 42.66 2.36 -6.53
N PRO A 384 41.65 2.14 -7.40
CA PRO A 384 40.32 1.57 -7.11
C PRO A 384 40.24 0.03 -7.31
N PHE A 385 39.56 -0.67 -6.41
CA PHE A 385 39.02 -2.01 -6.63
C PHE A 385 38.07 -2.08 -7.84
N LYS A 386 38.12 -3.20 -8.57
CA LYS A 386 37.26 -3.47 -9.72
C LYS A 386 36.06 -4.37 -9.38
N SER A 387 36.11 -5.12 -8.27
CA SER A 387 35.02 -6.00 -7.84
C SER A 387 35.00 -6.23 -6.32
N LEU A 388 33.86 -6.70 -5.79
CA LEU A 388 33.73 -7.09 -4.38
C LEU A 388 34.64 -8.28 -4.00
N LYS A 389 34.95 -9.15 -4.97
CA LYS A 389 35.83 -10.31 -4.79
C LYS A 389 37.28 -9.90 -4.51
N GLU A 390 37.80 -8.90 -5.21
CA GLU A 390 39.15 -8.37 -4.97
C GLU A 390 39.32 -7.83 -3.54
N MET A 391 38.25 -7.30 -2.93
CA MET A 391 38.29 -6.82 -1.55
C MET A 391 38.25 -7.95 -0.51
N MET A 392 37.49 -9.02 -0.78
CA MET A 392 37.48 -10.21 0.07
C MET A 392 38.84 -10.91 0.04
N GLU A 393 39.44 -11.04 -1.14
CA GLU A 393 40.81 -11.55 -1.31
C GLU A 393 41.86 -10.66 -0.64
N ALA A 394 41.75 -9.33 -0.78
CA ALA A 394 42.65 -8.40 -0.11
C ALA A 394 42.49 -8.44 1.43
N ARG A 395 41.27 -8.62 1.94
CA ARG A 395 40.99 -8.81 3.37
C ARG A 395 41.59 -10.12 3.87
N GLU A 396 41.39 -11.21 3.14
CA GLU A 396 41.93 -12.53 3.46
C GLU A 396 43.45 -12.51 3.49
N ALA A 397 44.10 -11.86 2.52
CA ALA A 397 45.55 -11.65 2.50
C ALA A 397 46.05 -10.84 3.72
N LEU A 398 45.26 -9.85 4.18
CA LEU A 398 45.57 -9.01 5.34
C LEU A 398 45.42 -9.80 6.66
N THR A 399 44.36 -10.61 6.79
CA THR A 399 44.21 -11.53 7.93
C THR A 399 45.28 -12.62 7.93
N ALA A 400 45.67 -13.14 6.77
CA ALA A 400 46.74 -14.13 6.65
C ALA A 400 48.10 -13.53 7.06
N THR A 401 48.40 -12.30 6.65
CA THR A 401 49.64 -11.61 7.07
C THR A 401 49.64 -11.21 8.54
N MET A 402 48.49 -10.84 9.13
CA MET A 402 48.37 -10.62 10.58
C MET A 402 48.52 -11.91 11.41
N HIS A 403 48.00 -13.03 10.92
CA HIS A 403 48.18 -14.34 11.58
C HIS A 403 49.60 -14.89 11.43
N LEU A 404 50.38 -14.41 10.47
CA LEU A 404 51.77 -14.79 10.23
C LEU A 404 52.81 -13.85 10.89
N GLN A 405 52.44 -13.06 11.90
CA GLN A 405 53.43 -12.50 12.84
C GLN A 405 53.62 -13.44 14.05
N PRO A 406 54.53 -14.43 13.99
CA PRO A 406 54.96 -15.12 15.19
C PRO A 406 55.89 -14.20 15.99
N ARG A 407 55.52 -13.99 17.25
CA ARG A 407 56.39 -13.93 18.43
C ARG A 407 57.90 -13.82 18.13
N ARG A 408 58.45 -12.62 18.37
CA ARG A 408 59.79 -12.36 18.95
C ARG A 408 60.73 -13.58 18.95
N GLN A 409 61.57 -13.73 17.93
CA GLN A 409 62.81 -14.50 18.09
C GLN A 409 63.88 -13.55 18.64
N GLY A 410 64.12 -13.67 19.94
CA GLY A 410 65.39 -13.28 20.53
C GLY A 410 66.48 -14.30 20.16
N ASN A 411 67.71 -13.81 20.25
CA ASN A 411 69.00 -14.50 20.14
C ASN A 411 69.48 -14.82 18.72
N LEU A 412 70.39 -13.97 18.23
CA LEU A 412 71.82 -14.31 18.16
C LEU A 412 72.66 -13.06 18.48
#